data_AF-A0A6L3F087-F1
#
_entry.id   AF-A0A6L3F087-F1
#
_cell.length_a   1.000
_cell.length_b   1.000
_cell.length_c   1.000
_cell.angle_alpha   90.00
_cell.angle_beta   90.00
_cell.angle_gamma   90.00
#
_symmetry.space_group_name_H-M   'P 1'
#
loop_
_entity.id
_entity.type
_entity.pdbx_description
1 polymer ?
#
loop_
_entity_poly.entity_id
_entity_poly.type
_entity_poly.pdbx_seq_one_letter_code
_entity_poly.pdbx_strand_id
1 'polypeptide(L)'
;AVNTGNALPVWANAVVMIEHTQQVVDENGRSAIEIRAALAPWHHVRPMGEDMVATELVLPANHKLRPVDLGALAGSGHAVVSVYRKPKVAIIPTGSELLSVETAVTQPLQPGQIIEYNSMVMAAQVENWGGIPVRWPIVPDEFEAIKTAVSEAAQDHDLILLNAGSSAGSEDYTAHVVQALGTLLVHGVAVRPGHPVILGMIGQGQGAGGRGQGKFTPIVGVPGYPVSAALTGEIFVEPLLAKWRGQAPFQPLTMAATLTRKLNSHTGDDDFVRVAVGKVGEKVMATPISRGAGVISSLVRADGIVRIPRFSEGEDAGSQVAVHLYRTPREIEKSILVIGSHDLTLDVLAQFLALTSDRRLVSANVGSLGGLVALRRGESHLAGSHLLDPDTGAYNISYINRYLPDEKIVLLTLVGREQGWIVPAGNPAGLRGWEDAARSDIRIVNRQRGAGTRVLLDYELGKLGINSDQVNGYEREEYTHLAVAAAVASGTAAAGLGIRAAARALDLGFVPLAHEQYELVMPKAHYESELLRPLVALLADEGFKTAVSAMPGYDVSVMGQVRTL
;
A
#
# COMPACT_ATOMS: atom_id res chain seq x y z
N ALA A 1 -62.30 -12.67 0.73
CA ALA A 1 -61.00 -12.39 0.09
C ALA A 1 -59.89 -12.94 0.99
N VAL A 2 -58.81 -13.44 0.40
CA VAL A 2 -57.61 -13.90 1.12
C VAL A 2 -56.47 -12.99 0.67
N ASN A 3 -55.67 -12.49 1.61
CA ASN A 3 -54.49 -11.69 1.29
C ASN A 3 -53.25 -12.59 1.20
N THR A 4 -52.23 -12.16 0.46
CA THR A 4 -50.94 -12.85 0.37
C THR A 4 -50.36 -13.12 1.76
N GLY A 5 -49.96 -14.36 2.02
CA GLY A 5 -49.42 -14.81 3.31
C GLY A 5 -50.46 -15.37 4.30
N ASN A 6 -51.75 -15.18 4.05
CA ASN A 6 -52.79 -15.81 4.86
C ASN A 6 -52.88 -17.32 4.59
N ALA A 7 -53.24 -18.08 5.62
CA ALA A 7 -53.53 -19.50 5.47
C ALA A 7 -54.72 -19.72 4.51
N LEU A 8 -54.55 -20.66 3.57
CA LEU A 8 -55.63 -21.06 2.68
C LEU A 8 -56.71 -21.82 3.48
N PRO A 9 -58.01 -21.50 3.32
CA PRO A 9 -59.07 -22.28 3.93
C PRO A 9 -59.01 -23.76 3.52
N VAL A 10 -59.30 -24.67 4.45
CA VAL A 10 -59.17 -26.14 4.24
C VAL A 10 -60.00 -26.71 3.09
N TRP A 11 -61.03 -25.99 2.64
CA TRP A 11 -61.88 -26.37 1.52
C TRP A 11 -61.38 -25.86 0.16
N ALA A 12 -60.42 -24.93 0.14
CA ALA A 12 -59.91 -24.30 -1.07
C ALA A 12 -58.59 -24.95 -1.49
N ASN A 13 -58.33 -24.98 -2.80
CA ASN A 13 -57.10 -25.52 -3.37
C ASN A 13 -56.43 -24.57 -4.39
N ALA A 14 -56.94 -23.36 -4.60
CA ALA A 14 -56.34 -22.37 -5.50
C ALA A 14 -56.74 -20.95 -5.04
N VAL A 15 -55.94 -19.95 -5.41
CA VAL A 15 -56.25 -18.53 -5.17
C VAL A 15 -56.28 -17.77 -6.50
N VAL A 16 -57.40 -17.10 -6.77
CA VAL A 16 -57.51 -16.15 -7.87
C VAL A 16 -57.06 -14.76 -7.42
N MET A 17 -56.19 -14.12 -8.20
CA MET A 17 -55.81 -12.72 -7.94
C MET A 17 -57.02 -11.81 -8.12
N ILE A 18 -57.16 -10.76 -7.30
CA ILE A 18 -58.35 -9.89 -7.30
C ILE A 18 -58.54 -9.20 -8.66
N GLU A 19 -57.46 -8.95 -9.38
CA GLU A 19 -57.39 -8.40 -10.74
C GLU A 19 -58.10 -9.29 -11.78
N HIS A 20 -58.27 -10.58 -11.47
CA HIS A 20 -59.00 -11.55 -12.30
C HIS A 20 -60.41 -11.86 -11.75
N THR A 21 -60.94 -10.99 -10.90
CA THR A 21 -62.28 -11.10 -10.36
C THR A 21 -63.09 -9.83 -10.61
N GLN A 22 -64.41 -9.96 -10.69
CA GLN A 22 -65.32 -8.82 -10.71
C GLN A 22 -66.50 -9.07 -9.78
N GLN A 23 -66.90 -8.05 -9.01
CA GLN A 23 -68.15 -8.10 -8.27
C GLN A 23 -69.34 -7.97 -9.25
N VAL A 24 -70.29 -8.90 -9.14
CA VAL A 24 -71.49 -8.98 -9.97
C VAL A 24 -72.71 -9.21 -9.08
N VAL A 25 -73.90 -9.17 -9.66
CA VAL A 25 -75.15 -9.58 -9.01
C VAL A 25 -75.63 -10.85 -9.68
N ASP A 26 -75.90 -11.90 -8.89
CA ASP A 26 -76.37 -13.18 -9.42
C ASP A 26 -77.83 -13.11 -9.90
N GLU A 27 -78.31 -14.16 -10.55
CA GLU A 27 -79.67 -14.25 -11.10
C GLU A 27 -80.78 -14.13 -10.03
N ASN A 28 -80.44 -14.25 -8.74
CA ASN A 28 -81.35 -14.12 -7.61
C ASN A 28 -81.21 -12.77 -6.89
N GLY A 29 -80.48 -11.81 -7.48
CA GLY A 29 -80.28 -10.47 -6.91
C GLY A 29 -79.24 -10.39 -5.78
N ARG A 30 -78.42 -11.43 -5.57
CA ARG A 30 -77.41 -11.47 -4.50
C ARG A 30 -76.05 -11.01 -5.02
N SER A 31 -75.25 -10.38 -4.16
CA SER A 31 -73.87 -10.03 -4.52
C SER A 31 -73.02 -11.28 -4.69
N ALA A 32 -72.31 -11.38 -5.81
CA ALA A 32 -71.44 -12.49 -6.18
C ALA A 32 -70.11 -11.99 -6.76
N ILE A 33 -69.17 -12.91 -6.97
CA ILE A 33 -67.88 -12.64 -7.60
C ILE A 33 -67.76 -13.51 -8.84
N GLU A 34 -67.62 -12.88 -10.00
CA GLU A 34 -67.27 -13.54 -11.26
C GLU A 34 -65.75 -13.78 -11.29
N ILE A 35 -65.34 -15.02 -11.58
CA ILE A 35 -63.95 -15.40 -11.79
C ILE A 35 -63.68 -15.40 -13.29
N ARG A 36 -62.74 -14.56 -13.75
CA ARG A 36 -62.45 -14.34 -15.18
C ARG A 36 -61.22 -15.09 -15.70
N ALA A 37 -60.58 -15.89 -14.86
CA ALA A 37 -59.39 -16.66 -15.19
C ALA A 37 -59.59 -18.14 -14.88
N ALA A 38 -59.13 -19.02 -15.78
CA ALA A 38 -59.02 -20.44 -15.49
C ALA A 38 -57.82 -20.70 -14.59
N LEU A 39 -58.00 -21.50 -13.52
CA LEU A 39 -56.94 -21.81 -12.56
C LEU A 39 -56.80 -23.33 -12.41
N ALA A 40 -55.56 -23.81 -12.50
CA ALA A 40 -55.26 -25.18 -12.12
C ALA A 40 -55.29 -25.32 -10.59
N PRO A 41 -55.53 -26.53 -10.06
CA PRO A 41 -55.34 -26.81 -8.63
C PRO A 41 -53.94 -26.39 -8.17
N TRP A 42 -53.88 -25.81 -6.98
CA TRP A 42 -52.69 -25.32 -6.26
C TRP A 42 -52.03 -24.07 -6.86
N HIS A 43 -52.69 -23.41 -7.81
CA HIS A 43 -52.19 -22.14 -8.34
C HIS A 43 -52.29 -21.00 -7.31
N HIS A 44 -51.21 -20.22 -7.19
CA HIS A 44 -51.02 -19.19 -6.16
C HIS A 44 -51.15 -19.69 -4.71
N VAL A 45 -50.98 -21.00 -4.49
CA VAL A 45 -50.91 -21.59 -3.15
C VAL A 45 -49.45 -21.95 -2.87
N ARG A 46 -48.92 -21.45 -1.76
CA ARG A 46 -47.57 -21.77 -1.29
C ARG A 46 -47.66 -22.96 -0.31
N PRO A 47 -47.09 -24.14 -0.62
CA PRO A 47 -47.20 -25.30 0.24
C PRO A 47 -46.37 -25.14 1.53
N MET A 48 -46.78 -25.83 2.60
CA MET A 48 -46.00 -25.90 3.82
C MET A 48 -44.65 -26.57 3.53
N GLY A 49 -43.55 -25.94 3.96
CA GLY A 49 -42.19 -26.43 3.70
C GLY A 49 -41.65 -26.12 2.31
N GLU A 50 -42.25 -25.20 1.54
CA GLU A 50 -41.70 -24.72 0.26
C GLU A 50 -40.29 -24.12 0.40
N ASP A 51 -40.01 -23.50 1.54
CA ASP A 51 -38.71 -22.87 1.84
C ASP A 51 -37.86 -23.78 2.72
N MET A 52 -38.38 -24.17 3.90
CA MET A 52 -37.63 -24.94 4.89
C MET A 52 -38.53 -25.94 5.60
N VAL A 53 -38.02 -27.16 5.83
CA VAL A 53 -38.71 -28.20 6.59
C VAL A 53 -38.04 -28.41 7.95
N ALA A 54 -38.83 -28.74 8.97
CA ALA A 54 -38.27 -29.13 10.26
C ALA A 54 -37.23 -30.25 10.09
N THR A 55 -36.12 -30.17 10.84
CA THR A 55 -34.95 -31.08 10.80
C THR A 55 -34.03 -30.96 9.59
N GLU A 56 -34.35 -30.11 8.61
CA GLU A 56 -33.44 -29.79 7.51
C GLU A 56 -32.22 -29.00 8.01
N LEU A 57 -31.05 -29.28 7.45
CA LEU A 57 -29.85 -28.51 7.72
C LEU A 57 -29.92 -27.16 6.99
N VAL A 58 -30.13 -26.09 7.74
CA VAL A 58 -30.22 -24.72 7.19
C VAL A 58 -28.85 -24.17 6.81
N LEU A 59 -27.90 -24.24 7.75
CA LEU A 59 -26.53 -23.75 7.59
C LEU A 59 -25.56 -24.81 8.09
N PRO A 60 -24.50 -25.17 7.33
CA PRO A 60 -23.50 -26.10 7.80
C PRO A 60 -22.61 -25.48 8.89
N ALA A 61 -21.93 -26.32 9.67
CA ALA A 61 -20.89 -25.86 10.59
C ALA A 61 -19.78 -25.11 9.82
N ASN A 62 -19.12 -24.15 10.49
CA ASN A 62 -18.08 -23.28 9.93
C ASN A 62 -18.57 -22.32 8.82
N HIS A 63 -19.87 -22.20 8.62
CA HIS A 63 -20.45 -21.23 7.70
C HIS A 63 -20.27 -19.80 8.20
N LYS A 64 -19.67 -18.94 7.38
CA LYS A 64 -19.54 -17.51 7.67
C LYS A 64 -20.88 -16.83 7.40
N LEU A 65 -21.54 -16.37 8.47
CA LEU A 65 -22.84 -15.70 8.38
C LEU A 65 -22.78 -14.47 7.46
N ARG A 66 -23.67 -14.43 6.48
CA ARG A 66 -23.98 -13.31 5.59
C ARG A 66 -25.33 -12.70 6.00
N PRO A 67 -25.69 -11.51 5.48
CA PRO A 67 -26.96 -10.88 5.84
C PRO A 67 -28.19 -11.75 5.63
N VAL A 68 -28.26 -12.50 4.51
CA VAL A 68 -29.40 -13.39 4.21
C VAL A 68 -29.50 -14.58 5.16
N ASP A 69 -28.38 -15.06 5.69
CA ASP A 69 -28.34 -16.22 6.59
C ASP A 69 -29.01 -15.87 7.93
N LEU A 70 -28.98 -14.59 8.34
CA LEU A 70 -29.71 -14.11 9.52
C LEU A 70 -31.23 -14.26 9.35
N GLY A 71 -31.73 -14.05 8.13
CA GLY A 71 -33.14 -14.26 7.80
C GLY A 71 -33.53 -15.73 7.88
N ALA A 72 -32.69 -16.63 7.38
CA ALA A 72 -32.92 -18.08 7.48
C ALA A 72 -32.89 -18.58 8.94
N LEU A 73 -31.96 -18.06 9.75
CA LEU A 73 -31.92 -18.36 11.19
C LEU A 73 -33.19 -17.87 11.92
N ALA A 74 -33.60 -16.63 11.68
CA ALA A 74 -34.81 -16.08 12.28
C ALA A 74 -36.08 -16.80 11.79
N GLY A 75 -36.17 -17.08 10.49
CA GLY A 75 -37.30 -17.78 9.86
C GLY A 75 -37.45 -19.23 10.35
N SER A 76 -36.35 -19.87 10.76
CA SER A 76 -36.35 -21.18 11.42
C SER A 76 -36.55 -21.12 12.94
N GLY A 77 -36.83 -19.94 13.50
CA GLY A 77 -37.11 -19.77 14.93
C GLY A 77 -35.87 -19.69 15.84
N HIS A 78 -34.67 -19.52 15.27
CA HIS A 78 -33.42 -19.42 16.04
C HIS A 78 -33.05 -17.97 16.33
N ALA A 79 -33.33 -17.53 17.57
CA ALA A 79 -32.93 -16.19 18.04
C ALA A 79 -31.45 -16.12 18.47
N VAL A 80 -30.85 -17.25 18.84
CA VAL A 80 -29.45 -17.37 19.28
C VAL A 80 -28.82 -18.58 18.63
N VAL A 81 -27.57 -18.44 18.19
CA VAL A 81 -26.78 -19.51 17.59
C VAL A 81 -25.39 -19.58 18.23
N SER A 82 -24.83 -20.78 18.30
CA SER A 82 -23.45 -20.98 18.73
C SER A 82 -22.48 -20.58 17.62
N VAL A 83 -21.51 -19.73 17.95
CA VAL A 83 -20.47 -19.25 17.03
C VAL A 83 -19.09 -19.41 17.67
N TYR A 84 -18.05 -19.43 16.84
CA TYR A 84 -16.68 -19.31 17.34
C TYR A 84 -16.48 -17.93 17.96
N ARG A 85 -15.92 -17.89 19.17
CA ARG A 85 -15.48 -16.63 19.78
C ARG A 85 -14.29 -16.07 18.99
N LYS A 86 -14.17 -14.74 18.95
CA LYS A 86 -12.99 -14.09 18.37
C LYS A 86 -11.74 -14.37 19.25
N PRO A 87 -10.60 -14.80 18.68
CA PRO A 87 -9.36 -14.96 19.43
C PRO A 87 -8.83 -13.61 19.94
N LYS A 88 -8.39 -13.55 21.20
CA LYS A 88 -7.76 -12.35 21.80
C LYS A 88 -6.25 -12.40 21.57
N VAL A 89 -5.68 -11.33 21.01
CA VAL A 89 -4.26 -11.25 20.65
C VAL A 89 -3.59 -10.10 21.41
N ALA A 90 -2.66 -10.41 22.30
CA ALA A 90 -1.81 -9.41 22.94
C ALA A 90 -0.69 -8.97 21.98
N ILE A 91 -0.42 -7.68 21.91
CA ILE A 91 0.64 -7.09 21.08
C ILE A 91 1.53 -6.26 21.98
N ILE A 92 2.75 -6.74 22.21
CA ILE A 92 3.72 -6.18 23.16
C ILE A 92 4.88 -5.59 22.38
N PRO A 93 4.92 -4.26 22.17
CA PRO A 93 6.10 -3.60 21.61
C PRO A 93 7.22 -3.53 22.64
N THR A 94 8.45 -3.82 22.23
CA THR A 94 9.66 -3.64 23.04
C THR A 94 10.68 -2.76 22.31
N GLY A 95 11.37 -1.93 23.07
CA GLY A 95 12.40 -1.05 22.56
C GLY A 95 12.62 0.14 23.47
N SER A 96 13.83 0.30 24.00
CA SER A 96 14.19 1.43 24.87
C SER A 96 14.23 2.76 24.11
N GLU A 97 14.33 2.72 22.78
CA GLU A 97 14.28 3.85 21.88
C GLU A 97 12.87 4.27 21.47
N LEU A 98 11.87 3.44 21.76
CA LEU A 98 10.51 3.62 21.27
C LEU A 98 9.73 4.65 22.09
N LEU A 99 8.98 5.49 21.39
CA LEU A 99 8.00 6.42 21.95
C LEU A 99 6.61 6.12 21.39
N SER A 100 5.59 6.28 22.24
CA SER A 100 4.22 6.20 21.76
C SER A 100 3.91 7.39 20.83
N VAL A 101 2.95 7.18 19.92
CA VAL A 101 2.45 8.23 19.03
C VAL A 101 1.92 9.42 19.83
N GLU A 102 1.21 9.14 20.93
CA GLU A 102 0.61 10.16 21.79
C GLU A 102 1.67 11.06 22.43
N THR A 103 2.80 10.49 22.85
CA THR A 103 3.93 11.28 23.38
C THR A 103 4.61 12.08 22.28
N ALA A 104 4.85 11.49 21.11
CA ALA A 104 5.53 12.15 19.99
C ALA A 104 4.77 13.36 19.41
N VAL A 105 3.46 13.45 19.62
CA VAL A 105 2.66 14.63 19.23
C VAL A 105 2.90 15.82 20.17
N THR A 106 3.23 15.58 21.44
CA THR A 106 3.36 16.63 22.45
C THR A 106 4.81 17.04 22.71
N GLN A 107 5.78 16.23 22.29
CA GLN A 107 7.20 16.45 22.54
C GLN A 107 8.02 16.22 21.27
N PRO A 108 9.00 17.08 20.97
CA PRO A 108 9.89 16.88 19.83
C PRO A 108 10.75 15.62 20.04
N LEU A 109 10.84 14.79 19.00
CA LEU A 109 11.69 13.61 18.97
C LEU A 109 13.15 13.98 19.21
N GLN A 110 13.79 13.29 20.15
CA GLN A 110 15.24 13.39 20.35
C GLN A 110 15.99 12.45 19.40
N PRO A 111 17.26 12.75 19.06
CA PRO A 111 18.08 11.83 18.28
C PRO A 111 18.12 10.43 18.89
N GLY A 112 17.84 9.42 18.05
CA GLY A 112 17.78 8.01 18.47
C GLY A 112 16.39 7.53 18.87
N GLN A 113 15.42 8.42 19.13
CA GLN A 113 14.05 8.02 19.41
C GLN A 113 13.26 7.69 18.15
N ILE A 114 12.41 6.68 18.23
CA ILE A 114 11.57 6.19 17.12
C ILE A 114 10.13 6.11 17.59
N ILE A 115 9.19 6.59 16.77
CA ILE A 115 7.76 6.42 17.05
C ILE A 115 7.40 4.94 16.87
N GLU A 116 6.74 4.35 17.86
CA GLU A 116 6.18 3.01 17.79
C GLU A 116 4.87 3.04 17.00
N TYR A 117 4.81 2.27 15.91
CA TYR A 117 3.61 2.15 15.07
C TYR A 117 3.33 0.72 14.59
N ASN A 118 4.23 -0.24 14.85
CA ASN A 118 4.05 -1.63 14.45
C ASN A 118 2.86 -2.27 15.17
N SER A 119 2.68 -1.95 16.45
CA SER A 119 1.56 -2.43 17.26
C SER A 119 0.22 -1.98 16.68
N MET A 120 0.16 -0.79 16.09
CA MET A 120 -1.02 -0.28 15.39
C MET A 120 -1.31 -1.07 14.11
N VAL A 121 -0.28 -1.33 13.30
CA VAL A 121 -0.41 -2.10 12.05
C VAL A 121 -0.91 -3.51 12.35
N MET A 122 -0.26 -4.21 13.29
CA MET A 122 -0.65 -5.56 13.68
C MET A 122 -2.04 -5.61 14.32
N ALA A 123 -2.42 -4.61 15.12
CA ALA A 123 -3.76 -4.55 15.70
C ALA A 123 -4.84 -4.48 14.60
N ALA A 124 -4.66 -3.61 13.60
CA ALA A 124 -5.57 -3.50 12.47
C ALA A 124 -5.61 -4.79 11.63
N GLN A 125 -4.45 -5.44 11.41
CA GLN A 125 -4.39 -6.74 10.74
C GLN A 125 -5.18 -7.82 11.50
N VAL A 126 -4.96 -7.96 12.81
CA VAL A 126 -5.68 -8.91 13.67
C VAL A 126 -7.19 -8.65 13.64
N GLU A 127 -7.63 -7.39 13.70
CA GLU A 127 -9.05 -7.04 13.62
C GLU A 127 -9.66 -7.41 12.26
N ASN A 128 -8.95 -7.12 11.16
CA ASN A 128 -9.35 -7.53 9.81
C ASN A 128 -9.45 -9.06 9.67
N TRP A 129 -8.58 -9.79 10.36
CA TRP A 129 -8.62 -11.25 10.46
C TRP A 129 -9.54 -11.74 11.58
N GLY A 130 -10.44 -10.88 12.09
CA GLY A 130 -11.50 -11.19 13.04
C GLY A 130 -11.05 -11.68 14.42
N GLY A 131 -9.84 -11.33 14.83
CA GLY A 131 -9.40 -11.38 16.23
C GLY A 131 -9.81 -10.12 17.00
N ILE A 132 -9.45 -10.09 18.28
CA ILE A 132 -9.56 -8.92 19.17
C ILE A 132 -8.13 -8.53 19.55
N PRO A 133 -7.58 -7.45 18.97
CA PRO A 133 -6.25 -6.98 19.32
C PRO A 133 -6.25 -6.25 20.68
N VAL A 134 -5.21 -6.47 21.47
CA VAL A 134 -4.93 -5.74 22.72
C VAL A 134 -3.50 -5.21 22.63
N ARG A 135 -3.37 -3.91 22.39
CA ARG A 135 -2.07 -3.22 22.41
C ARG A 135 -1.62 -3.00 23.85
N TRP A 136 -0.42 -3.48 24.17
CA TRP A 136 0.21 -3.24 25.45
C TRP A 136 1.03 -1.95 25.43
N PRO A 137 1.36 -1.39 26.61
CA PRO A 137 2.39 -0.36 26.72
C PRO A 137 3.73 -0.84 26.17
N ILE A 138 4.57 0.11 25.75
CA ILE A 138 5.95 -0.17 25.34
C ILE A 138 6.72 -0.70 26.55
N VAL A 139 7.34 -1.86 26.39
CA VAL A 139 8.18 -2.50 27.41
C VAL A 139 9.65 -2.18 27.11
N PRO A 140 10.45 -1.75 28.10
CA PRO A 140 11.88 -1.53 27.88
C PRO A 140 12.58 -2.84 27.50
N ASP A 141 13.72 -2.74 26.82
CA ASP A 141 14.53 -3.91 26.45
C ASP A 141 15.28 -4.49 27.66
N GLU A 142 14.52 -5.03 28.60
CA GLU A 142 15.01 -5.65 29.83
C GLU A 142 14.34 -7.04 29.99
N PHE A 143 15.16 -8.08 30.14
CA PHE A 143 14.69 -9.47 30.18
C PHE A 143 13.54 -9.71 31.17
N GLU A 144 13.67 -9.25 32.42
CA GLU A 144 12.63 -9.47 33.44
C GLU A 144 11.36 -8.64 33.19
N ALA A 145 11.47 -7.46 32.58
CA ALA A 145 10.32 -6.64 32.20
C ALA A 145 9.51 -7.33 31.08
N ILE A 146 10.19 -7.79 30.03
CA ILE A 146 9.58 -8.51 28.91
C ILE A 146 8.96 -9.83 29.39
N LYS A 147 9.68 -10.59 30.23
CA LYS A 147 9.18 -11.84 30.81
C LYS A 147 7.91 -11.63 31.64
N THR A 148 7.87 -10.58 32.45
CA THR A 148 6.69 -10.24 33.25
C THR A 148 5.50 -9.92 32.34
N ALA A 149 5.68 -9.05 31.35
CA ALA A 149 4.63 -8.69 30.39
C ALA A 149 4.10 -9.91 29.60
N VAL A 150 4.99 -10.80 29.13
CA VAL A 150 4.59 -12.03 28.43
C VAL A 150 3.82 -12.98 29.35
N SER A 151 4.26 -13.14 30.59
CA SER A 151 3.59 -13.99 31.59
C SER A 151 2.20 -13.47 31.93
N GLU A 152 2.04 -12.16 32.10
CA GLU A 152 0.73 -11.53 32.33
C GLU A 152 -0.18 -11.66 31.11
N ALA A 153 0.33 -11.41 29.90
CA ALA A 153 -0.43 -11.56 28.66
C ALA A 153 -0.94 -12.99 28.46
N ALA A 154 -0.14 -14.00 28.83
CA ALA A 154 -0.50 -15.42 28.66
C ALA A 154 -1.72 -15.86 29.48
N GLN A 155 -2.07 -15.14 30.55
CA GLN A 155 -3.20 -15.49 31.42
C GLN A 155 -4.54 -15.41 30.65
N ASP A 156 -4.80 -14.27 29.98
CA ASP A 156 -6.12 -13.95 29.42
C ASP A 156 -6.18 -13.80 27.91
N HIS A 157 -5.05 -13.97 27.20
CA HIS A 157 -4.99 -13.93 25.74
C HIS A 157 -4.83 -15.33 25.13
N ASP A 158 -5.13 -15.43 23.84
CA ASP A 158 -5.02 -16.66 23.05
C ASP A 158 -3.75 -16.69 22.20
N LEU A 159 -3.16 -15.54 21.91
CA LEU A 159 -1.93 -15.36 21.15
C LEU A 159 -1.18 -14.15 21.67
N ILE A 160 0.15 -14.24 21.72
CA ILE A 160 1.04 -13.12 22.06
C ILE A 160 1.90 -12.78 20.85
N LEU A 161 1.90 -11.53 20.43
CA LEU A 161 2.82 -10.96 19.45
C LEU A 161 3.82 -10.09 20.20
N LEU A 162 5.03 -10.59 20.39
CA LEU A 162 6.12 -9.85 21.02
C LEU A 162 6.90 -9.15 19.91
N ASN A 163 6.69 -7.85 19.72
CA ASN A 163 7.38 -7.08 18.70
C ASN A 163 8.68 -6.50 19.26
N ALA A 164 9.78 -7.17 18.96
CA ALA A 164 11.09 -6.82 19.46
C ALA A 164 12.07 -6.55 18.32
N GLY A 165 13.05 -5.70 18.59
CA GLY A 165 14.21 -5.51 17.72
C GLY A 165 14.90 -6.85 17.48
N SER A 166 15.01 -7.24 16.21
CA SER A 166 15.73 -8.45 15.85
C SER A 166 17.20 -8.10 15.60
N SER A 167 18.03 -8.14 16.64
CA SER A 167 19.46 -8.02 16.46
C SER A 167 20.11 -9.37 16.72
N ALA A 168 20.85 -9.86 15.73
CA ALA A 168 21.93 -10.83 15.92
C ALA A 168 23.10 -10.26 16.79
N GLY A 169 22.89 -9.10 17.42
CA GLY A 169 23.69 -8.56 18.52
C GLY A 169 23.36 -9.21 19.86
N SER A 170 24.14 -8.87 20.88
CA SER A 170 24.50 -9.73 22.02
C SER A 170 23.38 -10.34 22.88
N GLU A 171 22.11 -9.93 22.80
CA GLU A 171 21.03 -10.51 23.62
C GLU A 171 19.69 -10.58 22.87
N ASP A 172 19.34 -11.76 22.31
CA ASP A 172 17.99 -12.06 21.80
C ASP A 172 17.04 -12.35 22.97
N TYR A 173 16.52 -11.28 23.59
CA TYR A 173 15.60 -11.41 24.72
C TYR A 173 14.35 -12.22 24.39
N THR A 174 13.88 -12.17 23.14
CA THR A 174 12.64 -12.86 22.75
C THR A 174 12.80 -14.37 22.87
N ALA A 175 13.87 -14.93 22.30
CA ALA A 175 14.13 -16.37 22.37
C ALA A 175 14.30 -16.85 23.83
N HIS A 176 15.08 -16.10 24.62
CA HIS A 176 15.31 -16.43 26.03
C HIS A 176 14.03 -16.36 26.88
N VAL A 177 13.17 -15.36 26.67
CA VAL A 177 11.90 -15.23 27.40
C VAL A 177 10.98 -16.41 27.07
N VAL A 178 10.90 -16.79 25.79
CA VAL A 178 10.11 -17.96 25.37
C VAL A 178 10.63 -19.25 26.01
N GLN A 179 11.95 -19.46 26.05
CA GLN A 179 12.56 -20.62 26.69
C GLN A 179 12.35 -20.63 28.21
N ALA A 180 12.38 -19.47 28.86
CA ALA A 180 12.18 -19.35 30.30
C ALA A 180 10.73 -19.62 30.73
N LEU A 181 9.76 -19.22 29.92
CA LEU A 181 8.32 -19.31 30.23
C LEU A 181 7.61 -20.50 29.56
N GLY A 182 8.29 -21.23 28.67
CA GLY A 182 7.69 -22.33 27.92
C GLY A 182 8.65 -23.02 26.95
N THR A 183 8.24 -23.19 25.70
CA THR A 183 8.98 -23.94 24.67
C THR A 183 9.18 -23.11 23.41
N LEU A 184 10.45 -22.94 23.02
CA LEU A 184 10.85 -22.36 21.74
C LEU A 184 10.74 -23.43 20.64
N LEU A 185 9.97 -23.14 19.58
CA LEU A 185 9.73 -24.07 18.48
C LEU A 185 10.56 -23.72 17.23
N VAL A 186 10.67 -22.43 16.93
CA VAL A 186 11.37 -21.92 15.75
C VAL A 186 12.16 -20.69 16.14
N HIS A 187 13.42 -20.63 15.70
CA HIS A 187 14.32 -19.50 15.88
C HIS A 187 14.85 -19.08 14.51
N GLY A 188 14.11 -18.19 13.88
CA GLY A 188 14.35 -17.75 12.51
C GLY A 188 13.66 -18.61 11.45
N VAL A 189 13.32 -17.98 10.35
CA VAL A 189 12.63 -18.56 9.19
C VAL A 189 13.30 -18.10 7.91
N ALA A 190 13.27 -18.93 6.88
CA ALA A 190 13.86 -18.61 5.58
C ALA A 190 12.96 -17.67 4.75
N VAL A 191 12.72 -16.46 5.26
CA VAL A 191 11.84 -15.43 4.68
C VAL A 191 12.53 -14.07 4.72
N ARG A 192 12.42 -13.30 3.64
CA ARG A 192 12.94 -11.94 3.54
C ARG A 192 11.87 -10.99 3.03
N PRO A 193 11.62 -9.85 3.68
CA PRO A 193 12.08 -9.48 5.02
C PRO A 193 11.37 -10.31 6.10
N GLY A 194 12.00 -10.51 7.26
CA GLY A 194 11.38 -11.27 8.37
C GLY A 194 12.13 -12.53 8.80
N HIS A 195 13.39 -12.69 8.41
CA HIS A 195 14.22 -13.82 8.83
C HIS A 195 14.20 -14.13 10.34
N PRO A 196 14.25 -13.15 11.27
CA PRO A 196 14.40 -13.43 12.69
C PRO A 196 13.07 -13.66 13.44
N VAL A 197 12.03 -14.16 12.76
CA VAL A 197 10.77 -14.54 13.43
C VAL A 197 11.01 -15.69 14.40
N ILE A 198 10.41 -15.59 15.58
CA ILE A 198 10.43 -16.64 16.60
C ILE A 198 9.02 -17.20 16.77
N LEU A 199 8.90 -18.52 16.90
CA LEU A 199 7.63 -19.18 17.24
C LEU A 199 7.83 -20.00 18.51
N GLY A 200 6.88 -19.91 19.43
CA GLY A 200 6.94 -20.66 20.69
C GLY A 200 5.57 -20.86 21.34
N MET A 201 5.59 -21.55 22.48
CA MET A 201 4.42 -21.78 23.33
C MET A 201 4.78 -21.37 24.76
N ILE A 202 3.97 -20.51 25.37
CA ILE A 202 4.07 -20.10 26.78
C ILE A 202 3.21 -21.02 27.65
N GLY A 203 3.74 -21.41 28.80
CA GLY A 203 3.13 -22.36 29.74
C GLY A 203 4.01 -23.59 29.96
N GLN A 204 4.01 -24.11 31.18
CA GLN A 204 4.74 -25.35 31.51
C GLN A 204 3.80 -26.55 31.48
N GLY A 205 4.14 -27.57 30.69
CA GLY A 205 3.60 -28.91 30.90
C GLY A 205 4.19 -29.47 32.18
N GLN A 206 3.38 -29.61 33.24
CA GLN A 206 3.81 -30.45 34.35
C GLN A 206 3.99 -31.89 33.84
N GLY A 207 5.08 -32.52 34.27
CA GLY A 207 5.60 -33.78 33.77
C GLY A 207 4.59 -34.94 33.75
N ALA A 208 5.01 -36.03 33.10
CA ALA A 208 4.30 -37.30 33.07
C ALA A 208 3.79 -37.68 34.48
N GLY A 209 2.50 -37.42 34.78
CA GLY A 209 1.91 -37.81 36.06
C GLY A 209 0.71 -37.01 36.60
N GLY A 210 0.32 -35.86 36.07
CA GLY A 210 -0.76 -35.05 36.67
C GLY A 210 -1.84 -34.59 35.68
N ARG A 211 -3.11 -34.93 35.92
CA ARG A 211 -4.30 -34.55 35.12
C ARG A 211 -4.71 -33.07 35.30
N GLY A 212 -3.77 -32.14 35.18
CA GLY A 212 -4.07 -30.70 35.05
C GLY A 212 -3.72 -30.25 33.63
N GLN A 213 -4.71 -29.95 32.79
CA GLN A 213 -4.46 -29.35 31.48
C GLN A 213 -4.00 -27.90 31.69
N GLY A 214 -2.69 -27.67 31.73
CA GLY A 214 -2.14 -26.32 31.66
C GLY A 214 -2.55 -25.64 30.35
N LYS A 215 -3.02 -24.39 30.41
CA LYS A 215 -3.27 -23.58 29.22
C LYS A 215 -1.93 -23.22 28.59
N PHE A 216 -1.74 -23.59 27.33
CA PHE A 216 -0.61 -23.12 26.53
C PHE A 216 -1.06 -21.95 25.67
N THR A 217 -0.26 -20.89 25.62
CA THR A 217 -0.52 -19.70 24.82
C THR A 217 0.58 -19.55 23.77
N PRO A 218 0.30 -19.66 22.46
CA PRO A 218 1.30 -19.42 21.43
C PRO A 218 1.84 -18.00 21.49
N ILE A 219 3.12 -17.87 21.15
CA ILE A 219 3.83 -16.59 21.05
C ILE A 219 4.59 -16.53 19.73
N VAL A 220 4.50 -15.37 19.08
CA VAL A 220 5.27 -15.03 17.88
C VAL A 220 6.17 -13.85 18.23
N GLY A 221 7.48 -14.05 18.13
CA GLY A 221 8.45 -12.97 18.13
C GLY A 221 8.44 -12.31 16.76
N VAL A 222 7.96 -11.08 16.71
CA VAL A 222 7.77 -10.29 15.49
C VAL A 222 8.95 -9.31 15.33
N PRO A 223 9.67 -9.31 14.19
CA PRO A 223 10.81 -8.42 14.00
C PRO A 223 10.42 -6.93 14.06
N GLY A 224 11.29 -6.10 14.65
CA GLY A 224 11.07 -4.66 14.81
C GLY A 224 10.95 -3.84 13.52
N TYR A 225 11.46 -4.35 12.40
CA TYR A 225 11.26 -3.68 11.11
C TYR A 225 9.80 -3.77 10.66
N PRO A 226 9.16 -2.66 10.27
CA PRO A 226 7.72 -2.58 10.02
C PRO A 226 7.23 -3.48 8.89
N VAL A 227 8.03 -3.65 7.85
CA VAL A 227 7.68 -4.51 6.73
C VAL A 227 7.73 -5.97 7.14
N SER A 228 8.77 -6.33 7.90
CA SER A 228 8.90 -7.66 8.49
C SER A 228 7.72 -7.94 9.44
N ALA A 229 7.31 -6.97 10.25
CA ALA A 229 6.21 -7.12 11.19
C ALA A 229 4.88 -7.39 10.49
N ALA A 230 4.52 -6.56 9.50
CA ALA A 230 3.30 -6.74 8.73
C ALA A 230 3.28 -8.09 7.98
N LEU A 231 4.39 -8.47 7.36
CA LEU A 231 4.51 -9.72 6.62
C LEU A 231 4.50 -10.95 7.55
N THR A 232 5.08 -10.85 8.74
CA THR A 232 5.00 -11.90 9.78
C THR A 232 3.55 -12.16 10.17
N GLY A 233 2.76 -11.09 10.30
CA GLY A 233 1.31 -11.19 10.48
C GLY A 233 0.64 -11.99 9.36
N GLU A 234 0.90 -11.63 8.10
CA GLU A 234 0.29 -12.28 6.93
C GLU A 234 0.70 -13.76 6.79
N ILE A 235 1.96 -14.10 7.04
CA ILE A 235 2.48 -15.47 6.84
C ILE A 235 2.10 -16.40 7.99
N PHE A 236 2.14 -15.93 9.25
CA PHE A 236 2.02 -16.80 10.41
C PHE A 236 0.77 -16.56 11.26
N VAL A 237 0.32 -15.31 11.39
CA VAL A 237 -0.79 -14.95 12.28
C VAL A 237 -2.14 -15.14 11.58
N GLU A 238 -2.30 -14.67 10.34
CA GLU A 238 -3.55 -14.82 9.60
C GLU A 238 -4.00 -16.30 9.50
N PRO A 239 -3.13 -17.25 9.09
CA PRO A 239 -3.57 -18.64 8.92
C PRO A 239 -3.95 -19.28 10.27
N LEU A 240 -3.29 -18.88 11.36
CA LEU A 240 -3.62 -19.33 12.71
C LEU A 240 -5.00 -18.84 13.15
N LEU A 241 -5.28 -17.54 12.97
CA LEU A 241 -6.59 -16.95 13.29
C LEU A 241 -7.71 -17.50 12.41
N ALA A 242 -7.46 -17.73 11.11
CA ALA A 242 -8.40 -18.38 10.21
C ALA A 242 -8.78 -19.78 10.73
N LYS A 243 -7.77 -20.59 11.05
CA LYS A 243 -7.97 -21.95 11.59
C LYS A 243 -8.77 -21.94 12.89
N TRP A 244 -8.49 -21.04 13.82
CA TRP A 244 -9.24 -20.94 15.09
C TRP A 244 -10.69 -20.48 14.92
N ARG A 245 -11.01 -19.80 13.81
CA ARG A 245 -12.38 -19.41 13.45
C ARG A 245 -13.09 -20.45 12.57
N GLY A 246 -12.48 -21.62 12.36
CA GLY A 246 -12.99 -22.64 11.46
C GLY A 246 -13.03 -22.21 9.99
N GLN A 247 -12.27 -21.19 9.61
CA GLN A 247 -12.20 -20.68 8.24
C GLN A 247 -10.94 -21.17 7.54
N ALA A 248 -10.97 -21.22 6.21
CA ALA A 248 -9.76 -21.38 5.42
C ALA A 248 -8.89 -20.11 5.52
N PRO A 249 -7.54 -20.23 5.49
CA PRO A 249 -6.64 -19.09 5.40
C PRO A 249 -6.98 -18.19 4.21
N PHE A 250 -6.71 -16.90 4.37
CA PHE A 250 -6.92 -15.92 3.31
C PHE A 250 -6.12 -16.30 2.05
N GLN A 251 -6.82 -16.32 0.91
CA GLN A 251 -6.20 -16.51 -0.39
C GLN A 251 -6.15 -15.15 -1.10
N PRO A 252 -4.96 -14.55 -1.28
CA PRO A 252 -4.85 -13.29 -1.98
C PRO A 252 -5.23 -13.45 -3.44
N LEU A 253 -5.87 -12.41 -4.01
CA LEU A 253 -6.07 -12.34 -5.45
C LEU A 253 -4.71 -12.33 -6.13
N THR A 254 -4.55 -13.14 -7.17
CA THR A 254 -3.28 -13.24 -7.91
C THR A 254 -3.46 -12.73 -9.32
N MET A 255 -2.46 -12.00 -9.82
CA MET A 255 -2.43 -11.48 -11.19
C MET A 255 -1.06 -11.73 -11.81
N ALA A 256 -1.04 -12.25 -13.03
CA ALA A 256 0.20 -12.37 -13.81
C ALA A 256 0.62 -10.97 -14.29
N ALA A 257 1.88 -10.63 -14.09
CA ALA A 257 2.44 -9.34 -14.48
C ALA A 257 3.87 -9.48 -15.01
N THR A 258 4.27 -8.56 -15.88
CA THR A 258 5.62 -8.47 -16.44
C THR A 258 6.49 -7.55 -15.57
N LEU A 259 7.66 -8.01 -15.13
CA LEU A 259 8.58 -7.16 -14.38
C LEU A 259 9.18 -6.04 -15.25
N THR A 260 9.12 -4.79 -14.78
CA THR A 260 9.72 -3.64 -15.49
C THR A 260 11.24 -3.54 -15.34
N ARG A 261 11.80 -4.20 -14.31
CA ARG A 261 13.24 -4.22 -14.06
C ARG A 261 13.65 -5.53 -13.40
N LYS A 262 14.94 -5.86 -13.54
CA LYS A 262 15.54 -7.00 -12.88
C LYS A 262 15.36 -6.89 -11.37
N LEU A 263 14.91 -7.97 -10.77
CA LEU A 263 14.75 -8.14 -9.33
C LEU A 263 15.85 -9.10 -8.91
N ASN A 264 16.85 -8.63 -8.15
CA ASN A 264 17.89 -9.51 -7.61
C ASN A 264 17.44 -10.08 -6.26
N SER A 265 17.59 -11.38 -6.05
CA SER A 265 17.37 -12.03 -4.77
C SER A 265 18.64 -12.69 -4.24
N HIS A 266 18.72 -12.89 -2.93
CA HIS A 266 19.78 -13.71 -2.34
C HIS A 266 19.22 -15.12 -2.17
N THR A 267 20.02 -16.12 -2.52
CA THR A 267 19.69 -17.51 -2.23
C THR A 267 19.67 -17.75 -0.73
N GLY A 268 18.69 -18.51 -0.25
CA GLY A 268 18.55 -18.92 1.15
C GLY A 268 17.16 -18.63 1.72
N ASP A 269 16.53 -17.52 1.32
CA ASP A 269 15.24 -17.05 1.85
C ASP A 269 14.20 -16.84 0.76
N ASP A 270 12.94 -17.18 1.04
CA ASP A 270 11.83 -16.73 0.18
C ASP A 270 11.72 -15.21 0.29
N ASP A 271 11.90 -14.52 -0.82
CA ASP A 271 12.03 -13.07 -0.87
C ASP A 271 10.74 -12.42 -1.37
N PHE A 272 10.07 -11.73 -0.46
CA PHE A 272 8.78 -11.09 -0.64
C PHE A 272 8.99 -9.63 -1.05
N VAL A 273 8.95 -9.40 -2.36
CA VAL A 273 9.24 -8.10 -2.96
C VAL A 273 7.96 -7.39 -3.30
N ARG A 274 7.75 -6.24 -2.67
CA ARG A 274 6.61 -5.38 -2.94
C ARG A 274 6.73 -4.75 -4.32
N VAL A 275 5.60 -4.65 -5.00
CA VAL A 275 5.50 -4.10 -6.36
C VAL A 275 4.34 -3.11 -6.46
N ALA A 276 4.53 -2.09 -7.28
CA ALA A 276 3.45 -1.30 -7.86
C ALA A 276 2.97 -1.99 -9.14
N VAL A 277 1.67 -2.04 -9.37
CA VAL A 277 1.06 -2.77 -10.50
C VAL A 277 0.17 -1.84 -11.29
N GLY A 278 0.28 -1.88 -12.62
CA GLY A 278 -0.57 -1.12 -13.53
C GLY A 278 -0.75 -1.84 -14.86
N LYS A 279 -1.92 -1.71 -15.47
CA LYS A 279 -2.18 -2.24 -16.82
C LYS A 279 -1.87 -1.15 -17.86
N VAL A 280 -0.89 -1.38 -18.72
CA VAL A 280 -0.49 -0.49 -19.82
C VAL A 280 -0.80 -1.17 -21.16
N GLY A 281 -1.80 -0.64 -21.87
CA GLY A 281 -2.39 -1.36 -23.02
C GLY A 281 -2.95 -2.71 -22.56
N GLU A 282 -2.54 -3.81 -23.20
CA GLU A 282 -2.94 -5.16 -22.78
C GLU A 282 -1.99 -5.82 -21.75
N LYS A 283 -0.86 -5.16 -21.42
CA LYS A 283 0.15 -5.74 -20.53
C LYS A 283 -0.08 -5.27 -19.10
N VAL A 284 -0.04 -6.19 -18.16
CA VAL A 284 0.05 -5.86 -16.73
C VAL A 284 1.53 -5.77 -16.37
N MET A 285 1.93 -4.63 -15.83
CA MET A 285 3.31 -4.33 -15.45
C MET A 285 3.45 -4.37 -13.94
N ALA A 286 4.52 -4.99 -13.45
CA ALA A 286 4.91 -5.00 -12.04
C ALA A 286 6.25 -4.29 -11.88
N THR A 287 6.25 -3.17 -11.15
CA THR A 287 7.46 -2.42 -10.85
C THR A 287 7.85 -2.62 -9.39
N PRO A 288 9.00 -3.29 -9.11
CA PRO A 288 9.53 -3.38 -7.75
C PRO A 288 9.69 -1.99 -7.13
N ILE A 289 9.22 -1.81 -5.89
CA ILE A 289 9.39 -0.54 -5.14
C ILE A 289 10.56 -0.63 -4.16
N SER A 290 10.74 0.37 -3.28
CA SER A 290 11.84 0.39 -2.32
C SER A 290 11.86 -0.87 -1.44
N ARG A 291 13.06 -1.44 -1.27
CA ARG A 291 13.25 -2.76 -0.64
C ARG A 291 13.54 -2.71 0.86
N GLY A 292 13.79 -1.53 1.43
CA GLY A 292 14.13 -1.40 2.83
C GLY A 292 13.04 -1.97 3.74
N ALA A 293 13.43 -2.83 4.69
CA ALA A 293 12.51 -3.41 5.68
C ALA A 293 11.98 -2.34 6.66
N GLY A 294 12.72 -1.23 6.83
CA GLY A 294 12.35 -0.05 7.59
C GLY A 294 11.37 0.92 6.92
N VAL A 295 11.01 0.69 5.65
CA VAL A 295 10.30 1.70 4.83
C VAL A 295 8.79 1.44 4.84
N ILE A 296 8.09 1.84 5.89
CA ILE A 296 6.63 1.62 6.00
C ILE A 296 5.84 2.19 4.81
N SER A 297 6.25 3.34 4.26
CA SER A 297 5.61 3.97 3.10
C SER A 297 5.59 3.08 1.84
N SER A 298 6.49 2.11 1.75
CA SER A 298 6.46 1.16 0.65
C SER A 298 5.36 0.11 0.80
N LEU A 299 4.89 -0.23 2.00
CA LEU A 299 3.66 -1.03 2.13
C LEU A 299 2.43 -0.26 1.67
N VAL A 300 2.36 1.05 1.97
CA VAL A 300 1.26 1.93 1.52
C VAL A 300 1.21 2.06 -0.01
N ARG A 301 2.38 2.12 -0.64
CA ARG A 301 2.51 2.25 -2.10
C ARG A 301 2.40 0.92 -2.86
N ALA A 302 2.53 -0.22 -2.16
CA ALA A 302 2.47 -1.52 -2.79
C ALA A 302 1.04 -1.83 -3.27
N ASP A 303 0.93 -2.31 -4.50
CA ASP A 303 -0.32 -2.86 -5.04
C ASP A 303 -0.36 -4.37 -4.90
N GLY A 304 0.78 -4.97 -4.62
CA GLY A 304 0.92 -6.37 -4.29
C GLY A 304 2.35 -6.74 -3.95
N ILE A 305 2.58 -8.04 -3.82
CA ILE A 305 3.85 -8.64 -3.47
C ILE A 305 4.15 -9.81 -4.39
N VAL A 306 5.41 -9.91 -4.81
CA VAL A 306 5.94 -11.01 -5.61
C VAL A 306 6.84 -11.83 -4.69
N ARG A 307 6.61 -13.14 -4.65
CA ARG A 307 7.48 -14.08 -3.92
C ARG A 307 8.53 -14.65 -4.88
N ILE A 308 9.78 -14.32 -4.64
CA ILE A 308 10.92 -14.99 -5.28
C ILE A 308 11.31 -16.21 -4.43
N PRO A 309 11.29 -17.42 -4.98
CA PRO A 309 11.64 -18.62 -4.23
C PRO A 309 13.08 -18.58 -3.70
N ARG A 310 13.31 -19.18 -2.54
CA ARG A 310 14.60 -19.20 -1.84
C ARG A 310 15.83 -19.72 -2.59
N PHE A 311 15.64 -20.44 -3.70
CA PHE A 311 16.73 -20.94 -4.53
C PHE A 311 16.86 -20.18 -5.86
N SER A 312 16.18 -19.05 -6.00
CA SER A 312 16.29 -18.13 -7.12
C SER A 312 17.19 -16.94 -6.75
N GLU A 313 18.09 -16.58 -7.66
CA GLU A 313 18.90 -15.35 -7.58
C GLU A 313 18.12 -14.10 -8.02
N GLY A 314 16.83 -14.26 -8.34
CA GLY A 314 16.00 -13.20 -8.84
C GLY A 314 15.34 -13.50 -10.18
N GLU A 315 14.74 -12.48 -10.74
CA GLU A 315 14.00 -12.53 -12.00
C GLU A 315 14.44 -11.37 -12.90
N ASP A 316 14.62 -11.64 -14.19
CA ASP A 316 15.05 -10.61 -15.16
C ASP A 316 13.90 -9.67 -15.54
N ALA A 317 14.25 -8.49 -16.03
CA ALA A 317 13.27 -7.57 -16.62
C ALA A 317 12.56 -8.26 -17.80
N GLY A 318 11.24 -8.09 -17.91
CA GLY A 318 10.41 -8.74 -18.92
C GLY A 318 9.91 -10.14 -18.55
N SER A 319 10.36 -10.72 -17.44
CA SER A 319 9.83 -12.00 -16.93
C SER A 319 8.39 -11.85 -16.44
N GLN A 320 7.63 -12.95 -16.55
CA GLN A 320 6.28 -13.06 -16.01
C GLN A 320 6.35 -13.53 -14.55
N VAL A 321 5.71 -12.79 -13.65
CA VAL A 321 5.64 -13.10 -12.23
C VAL A 321 4.19 -13.13 -11.76
N ALA A 322 3.91 -13.96 -10.75
CA ALA A 322 2.64 -13.96 -10.06
C ALA A 322 2.69 -12.90 -8.93
N VAL A 323 1.81 -11.91 -9.01
CA VAL A 323 1.66 -10.87 -7.99
C VAL A 323 0.48 -11.23 -7.09
N HIS A 324 0.71 -11.38 -5.80
CA HIS A 324 -0.35 -11.41 -4.79
C HIS A 324 -0.79 -9.98 -4.53
N LEU A 325 -2.03 -9.64 -4.89
CA LEU A 325 -2.52 -8.27 -4.87
C LEU A 325 -3.01 -7.86 -3.48
N TYR A 326 -2.70 -6.62 -3.12
CA TYR A 326 -3.32 -5.89 -2.01
C TYR A 326 -4.51 -5.04 -2.46
N ARG A 327 -4.77 -4.98 -3.77
CA ARG A 327 -5.88 -4.27 -4.40
C ARG A 327 -6.70 -5.18 -5.28
N THR A 328 -7.91 -4.77 -5.62
CA THR A 328 -8.72 -5.50 -6.60
C THR A 328 -8.16 -5.31 -8.02
N PRO A 329 -8.30 -6.30 -8.92
CA PRO A 329 -7.92 -6.16 -10.33
C PRO A 329 -8.51 -4.91 -11.01
N ARG A 330 -9.75 -4.56 -10.67
CA ARG A 330 -10.44 -3.38 -11.20
C ARG A 330 -9.77 -2.06 -10.79
N GLU A 331 -9.21 -1.98 -9.59
CA GLU A 331 -8.43 -0.80 -9.18
C GLU A 331 -7.12 -0.69 -9.96
N ILE A 332 -6.48 -1.83 -10.25
CA ILE A 332 -5.25 -1.87 -11.07
C ILE A 332 -5.52 -1.36 -12.49
N GLU A 333 -6.63 -1.77 -13.10
CA GLU A 333 -7.02 -1.32 -14.45
C GLU A 333 -7.30 0.20 -14.53
N LYS A 334 -7.67 0.83 -13.42
CA LYS A 334 -7.90 2.29 -13.33
C LYS A 334 -6.66 3.08 -12.93
N SER A 335 -5.51 2.42 -12.83
CA SER A 335 -4.26 3.04 -12.38
C SER A 335 -3.46 3.61 -13.55
N ILE A 336 -3.19 4.91 -13.50
CA ILE A 336 -2.28 5.62 -14.39
C ILE A 336 -0.86 5.44 -13.86
N LEU A 337 -0.12 4.53 -14.50
CA LEU A 337 1.30 4.30 -14.22
C LEU A 337 2.21 5.37 -14.85
N VAL A 338 2.92 6.09 -13.99
CA VAL A 338 3.93 7.11 -14.32
C VAL A 338 5.31 6.58 -13.96
N ILE A 339 6.20 6.46 -14.94
CA ILE A 339 7.59 6.05 -14.70
C ILE A 339 8.50 7.15 -15.24
N GLY A 340 9.30 7.78 -14.38
CA GLY A 340 10.20 8.84 -14.83
C GLY A 340 10.86 9.61 -13.69
N SER A 341 11.07 10.91 -13.93
CA SER A 341 11.57 11.82 -12.91
C SER A 341 10.51 12.06 -11.83
N HIS A 342 10.98 12.51 -10.67
CA HIS A 342 10.16 12.82 -9.52
C HIS A 342 9.86 14.31 -9.49
N ASP A 343 8.63 14.67 -9.11
CA ASP A 343 8.24 16.03 -8.76
C ASP A 343 7.12 16.00 -7.72
N LEU A 344 7.08 16.99 -6.81
CA LEU A 344 6.06 17.04 -5.74
C LEU A 344 4.65 17.29 -6.31
N THR A 345 4.53 17.92 -7.48
CA THR A 345 3.24 18.14 -8.14
C THR A 345 2.60 16.85 -8.63
N LEU A 346 3.35 15.75 -8.82
CA LEU A 346 2.77 14.45 -9.11
C LEU A 346 1.95 13.90 -7.93
N ASP A 347 2.38 14.17 -6.69
CA ASP A 347 1.65 13.76 -5.49
C ASP A 347 0.36 14.59 -5.33
N VAL A 348 0.43 15.90 -5.61
CA VAL A 348 -0.75 16.79 -5.65
C VAL A 348 -1.72 16.36 -6.76
N LEU A 349 -1.19 16.02 -7.93
CA LEU A 349 -1.98 15.52 -9.06
C LEU A 349 -2.67 14.20 -8.69
N ALA A 350 -1.97 13.28 -8.02
CA ALA A 350 -2.55 12.03 -7.53
C ALA A 350 -3.70 12.27 -6.55
N GLN A 351 -3.55 13.24 -5.64
CA GLN A 351 -4.60 13.63 -4.68
C GLN A 351 -5.84 14.18 -5.39
N PHE A 352 -5.68 15.15 -6.29
CA PHE A 352 -6.81 15.73 -7.03
C PHE A 352 -7.49 14.71 -7.93
N LEU A 353 -6.72 13.82 -8.56
CA LEU A 353 -7.25 12.74 -9.39
C LEU A 353 -8.13 11.78 -8.57
N ALA A 354 -7.69 11.42 -7.36
CA ALA A 354 -8.45 10.56 -6.46
C ALA A 354 -9.74 11.24 -5.92
N LEU A 355 -9.74 12.58 -5.80
CA LEU A 355 -10.91 13.35 -5.35
C LEU A 355 -11.96 13.56 -6.45
N THR A 356 -11.51 13.75 -7.68
CA THR A 356 -12.36 14.19 -8.80
C THR A 356 -12.72 13.07 -9.77
N SER A 357 -12.13 11.89 -9.61
CA SER A 357 -12.34 10.75 -10.50
C SER A 357 -12.19 9.42 -9.76
N ASP A 358 -12.45 8.33 -10.46
CA ASP A 358 -12.18 6.96 -10.00
C ASP A 358 -10.80 6.45 -10.48
N ARG A 359 -9.90 7.36 -10.89
CA ARG A 359 -8.54 7.04 -11.33
C ARG A 359 -7.55 7.15 -10.19
N ARG A 360 -6.48 6.37 -10.28
CA ARG A 360 -5.35 6.42 -9.34
C ARG A 360 -4.08 6.73 -10.11
N LEU A 361 -3.22 7.58 -9.57
CA LEU A 361 -1.90 7.82 -10.15
C LEU A 361 -0.84 7.04 -9.34
N VAL A 362 0.03 6.34 -10.04
CA VAL A 362 1.11 5.54 -9.44
C VAL A 362 2.42 5.97 -10.04
N SER A 363 3.34 6.44 -9.22
CA SER A 363 4.65 6.93 -9.69
C SER A 363 5.79 6.01 -9.26
N ALA A 364 6.71 5.74 -10.19
CA ALA A 364 7.99 5.10 -9.93
C ALA A 364 9.14 6.00 -10.41
N ASN A 365 10.09 6.27 -9.50
CA ASN A 365 11.15 7.24 -9.72
C ASN A 365 12.39 6.56 -10.28
N VAL A 366 12.63 6.69 -11.58
CA VAL A 366 13.80 6.14 -12.29
C VAL A 366 14.62 7.23 -13.01
N GLY A 367 14.26 8.50 -12.84
CA GLY A 367 14.86 9.61 -13.58
C GLY A 367 14.22 9.79 -14.96
N SER A 368 14.44 10.94 -15.58
CA SER A 368 13.79 11.31 -16.84
C SER A 368 14.16 10.36 -17.98
N LEU A 369 15.45 10.01 -18.09
CA LEU A 369 15.92 9.12 -19.16
C LEU A 369 15.34 7.71 -19.01
N GLY A 370 15.33 7.18 -17.78
CA GLY A 370 14.70 5.89 -17.49
C GLY A 370 13.21 5.88 -17.83
N GLY A 371 12.52 7.00 -17.64
CA GLY A 371 11.11 7.16 -18.02
C GLY A 371 10.87 7.07 -19.53
N LEU A 372 11.71 7.72 -20.35
CA LEU A 372 11.62 7.60 -21.81
C LEU A 372 11.88 6.16 -22.30
N VAL A 373 12.84 5.47 -21.68
CA VAL A 373 13.12 4.06 -21.98
C VAL A 373 11.94 3.16 -21.59
N ALA A 374 11.30 3.41 -20.44
CA ALA A 374 10.11 2.67 -20.01
C ALA A 374 8.93 2.87 -20.97
N LEU A 375 8.71 4.10 -21.45
CA LEU A 375 7.71 4.39 -22.49
C LEU A 375 7.97 3.61 -23.77
N ARG A 376 9.21 3.57 -24.25
CA ARG A 376 9.59 2.82 -25.46
C ARG A 376 9.26 1.33 -25.36
N ARG A 377 9.34 0.77 -24.15
CA ARG A 377 9.04 -0.64 -23.86
C ARG A 377 7.55 -0.91 -23.62
N GLY A 378 6.72 0.14 -23.58
CA GLY A 378 5.29 0.04 -23.24
C GLY A 378 5.07 -0.31 -21.77
N GLU A 379 5.96 0.12 -20.87
CA GLU A 379 5.93 -0.22 -19.45
C GLU A 379 5.23 0.86 -18.59
N SER A 380 4.93 2.03 -19.16
CA SER A 380 4.21 3.12 -18.49
C SER A 380 3.27 3.85 -19.46
N HIS A 381 2.28 4.55 -18.91
CA HIS A 381 1.39 5.40 -19.71
C HIS A 381 2.01 6.74 -20.05
N LEU A 382 2.78 7.28 -19.09
CA LEU A 382 3.46 8.57 -19.21
C LEU A 382 4.74 8.59 -18.36
N ALA A 383 5.63 9.53 -18.67
CA ALA A 383 6.89 9.77 -17.98
C ALA A 383 7.04 11.24 -17.62
N GLY A 384 7.42 11.54 -16.39
CA GLY A 384 7.88 12.87 -16.00
C GLY A 384 9.29 13.14 -16.53
N SER A 385 9.49 14.22 -17.27
CA SER A 385 10.78 14.51 -17.92
C SER A 385 11.13 15.99 -17.94
N HIS A 386 12.44 16.26 -17.84
CA HIS A 386 13.05 17.58 -17.92
C HIS A 386 14.54 17.43 -18.32
N LEU A 387 14.80 16.68 -19.37
CA LEU A 387 16.17 16.44 -19.86
C LEU A 387 16.65 17.63 -20.67
N LEU A 388 17.66 18.35 -20.17
CA LEU A 388 18.33 19.40 -20.90
C LEU A 388 19.24 18.79 -21.98
N ASP A 389 19.10 19.28 -23.21
CA ASP A 389 20.04 19.05 -24.30
C ASP A 389 21.21 20.05 -24.19
N PRO A 390 22.45 19.59 -23.96
CA PRO A 390 23.62 20.45 -23.88
C PRO A 390 23.90 21.28 -25.14
N ASP A 391 23.57 20.73 -26.31
CA ASP A 391 23.94 21.30 -27.61
C ASP A 391 22.94 22.36 -28.05
N THR A 392 21.65 22.16 -27.75
CA THR A 392 20.56 23.05 -28.18
C THR A 392 20.00 23.93 -27.07
N GLY A 393 20.26 23.60 -25.80
CA GLY A 393 19.65 24.24 -24.64
C GLY A 393 18.14 23.97 -24.48
N ALA A 394 17.55 23.15 -25.37
CA ALA A 394 16.15 22.78 -25.32
C ALA A 394 15.93 21.59 -24.38
N TYR A 395 14.72 21.48 -23.83
CA TYR A 395 14.33 20.36 -22.97
C TYR A 395 13.60 19.27 -23.75
N ASN A 396 13.87 18.01 -23.41
CA ASN A 396 13.19 16.78 -23.83
C ASN A 396 13.27 16.39 -25.33
N ILE A 397 13.23 17.35 -26.27
CA ILE A 397 13.03 17.08 -27.70
C ILE A 397 14.07 16.12 -28.29
N SER A 398 15.37 16.40 -28.12
CA SER A 398 16.42 15.56 -28.71
C SER A 398 16.47 14.16 -28.10
N TYR A 399 16.18 14.03 -26.81
CA TYR A 399 16.06 12.74 -26.14
C TYR A 399 14.83 11.97 -26.63
N ILE A 400 13.69 12.62 -26.82
CA ILE A 400 12.50 11.98 -27.38
C ILE A 400 12.80 11.46 -28.78
N ASN A 401 13.38 12.28 -29.66
CA ASN A 401 13.75 11.86 -31.01
C ASN A 401 14.75 10.68 -31.02
N ARG A 402 15.62 10.60 -30.01
CA ARG A 402 16.61 9.50 -29.88
C ARG A 402 16.00 8.21 -29.34
N TYR A 403 15.13 8.31 -28.33
CA TYR A 403 14.63 7.15 -27.59
C TYR A 403 13.25 6.66 -28.03
N LEU A 404 12.46 7.52 -28.67
CA LEU A 404 11.10 7.25 -29.16
C LEU A 404 10.93 7.70 -30.63
N PRO A 405 11.84 7.33 -31.57
CA PRO A 405 11.86 7.88 -32.93
C PRO A 405 10.62 7.55 -33.79
N ASP A 406 9.97 6.42 -33.50
CA ASP A 406 8.87 5.88 -34.32
C ASP A 406 7.49 6.08 -33.66
N GLU A 407 7.44 6.77 -32.52
CA GLU A 407 6.22 6.96 -31.73
C GLU A 407 5.73 8.40 -31.84
N LYS A 408 4.41 8.59 -32.00
CA LYS A 408 3.80 9.93 -31.92
C LYS A 408 3.70 10.33 -30.45
N ILE A 409 4.45 11.34 -30.05
CA ILE A 409 4.58 11.73 -28.64
C ILE A 409 3.86 13.05 -28.38
N VAL A 410 3.16 13.10 -27.25
CA VAL A 410 2.61 14.31 -26.67
C VAL A 410 3.47 14.72 -25.48
N LEU A 411 3.92 15.97 -25.51
CA LEU A 411 4.57 16.69 -24.42
C LEU A 411 3.51 17.62 -23.80
N LEU A 412 3.24 17.41 -22.53
CA LEU A 412 2.26 18.17 -21.77
C LEU A 412 2.95 18.87 -20.60
N THR A 413 3.07 20.19 -20.65
CA THR A 413 3.73 20.97 -19.59
C THR A 413 2.92 20.89 -18.32
N LEU A 414 3.50 20.33 -17.26
CA LEU A 414 2.87 20.27 -15.95
C LEU A 414 3.13 21.57 -15.18
N VAL A 415 4.40 21.96 -15.06
CA VAL A 415 4.80 23.17 -14.33
C VAL A 415 6.13 23.72 -14.84
N GLY A 416 6.33 25.03 -14.72
CA GLY A 416 7.66 25.62 -14.60
C GLY A 416 8.15 25.53 -13.16
N ARG A 417 9.46 25.37 -12.93
CA ARG A 417 10.02 25.32 -11.58
C ARG A 417 11.45 25.86 -11.47
N GLU A 418 11.81 26.32 -10.29
CA GLU A 418 13.16 26.76 -9.94
C GLU A 418 14.04 25.59 -9.44
N GLN A 419 15.23 25.47 -10.02
CA GLN A 419 16.34 24.62 -9.56
C GLN A 419 17.38 25.47 -8.84
N GLY A 420 17.95 24.92 -7.77
CA GLY A 420 18.91 25.64 -6.95
C GLY A 420 19.51 24.82 -5.83
N TRP A 421 20.45 25.41 -5.10
CA TRP A 421 21.04 24.78 -3.93
C TRP A 421 20.05 24.80 -2.77
N ILE A 422 19.72 23.62 -2.27
CA ILE A 422 19.11 23.43 -0.97
C ILE A 422 20.23 23.49 0.07
N VAL A 423 20.11 24.41 1.03
CA VAL A 423 21.16 24.70 2.04
C VAL A 423 20.52 24.87 3.43
N PRO A 424 21.28 24.77 4.53
CA PRO A 424 20.77 25.11 5.85
C PRO A 424 20.20 26.54 5.88
N ALA A 425 19.23 26.80 6.75
CA ALA A 425 18.63 28.11 6.92
C ALA A 425 19.72 29.19 7.13
N GLY A 426 19.60 30.30 6.41
CA GLY A 426 20.60 31.39 6.43
C GLY A 426 21.82 31.18 5.53
N ASN A 427 21.93 30.05 4.82
CA ASN A 427 23.03 29.75 3.88
C ASN A 427 24.43 29.97 4.51
N PRO A 428 24.77 29.24 5.59
CA PRO A 428 25.99 29.50 6.37
C PRO A 428 27.29 29.29 5.57
N ALA A 429 27.28 28.42 4.57
CA ALA A 429 28.41 28.18 3.67
C ALA A 429 28.54 29.23 2.55
N GLY A 430 27.55 30.12 2.42
CA GLY A 430 27.59 31.27 1.52
C GLY A 430 27.56 30.90 0.03
N LEU A 431 26.87 29.81 -0.36
CA LEU A 431 26.74 29.40 -1.75
C LEU A 431 25.99 30.46 -2.57
N ARG A 432 26.43 30.72 -3.79
CA ARG A 432 25.88 31.73 -4.71
C ARG A 432 25.63 31.17 -6.10
N GLY A 433 26.49 30.28 -6.58
CA GLY A 433 26.50 29.87 -7.98
C GLY A 433 26.89 28.40 -8.17
N TRP A 434 27.05 28.01 -9.43
CA TRP A 434 27.43 26.65 -9.82
C TRP A 434 28.89 26.33 -9.46
N GLU A 435 29.75 27.35 -9.49
CA GLU A 435 31.17 27.27 -9.15
C GLU A 435 31.42 26.81 -7.71
N ASP A 436 30.48 27.05 -6.79
CA ASP A 436 30.60 26.63 -5.39
C ASP A 436 30.59 25.10 -5.23
N ALA A 437 30.15 24.33 -6.25
CA ALA A 437 30.19 22.88 -6.20
C ALA A 437 31.62 22.31 -6.12
N ALA A 438 32.62 23.03 -6.62
CA ALA A 438 34.04 22.62 -6.61
C ALA A 438 34.76 22.98 -5.29
N ARG A 439 34.06 23.63 -4.35
CA ARG A 439 34.65 24.01 -3.06
C ARG A 439 34.89 22.80 -2.18
N SER A 440 36.13 22.59 -1.75
CA SER A 440 36.53 21.43 -0.95
C SER A 440 35.87 21.38 0.44
N ASP A 441 35.48 22.53 0.99
CA ASP A 441 34.80 22.65 2.28
C ASP A 441 33.31 22.31 2.23
N ILE A 442 32.73 22.19 1.03
CA ILE A 442 31.30 21.90 0.85
C ILE A 442 31.14 20.44 0.44
N ARG A 443 30.44 19.66 1.26
CA ARG A 443 29.99 18.32 0.88
C ARG A 443 28.59 18.39 0.29
N ILE A 444 28.44 18.02 -0.97
CA ILE A 444 27.13 18.00 -1.63
C ILE A 444 26.49 16.61 -1.62
N VAL A 445 25.18 16.57 -1.82
CA VAL A 445 24.41 15.38 -2.16
C VAL A 445 23.61 15.62 -3.44
N ASN A 446 23.59 14.63 -4.33
CA ASN A 446 23.08 14.76 -5.69
C ASN A 446 21.78 13.98 -5.90
N ARG A 447 21.05 14.30 -6.96
CA ARG A 447 20.02 13.40 -7.52
C ARG A 447 20.72 12.27 -8.29
N GLN A 448 20.04 11.13 -8.44
CA GLN A 448 20.59 9.97 -9.13
C GLN A 448 20.98 10.28 -10.58
N ARG A 449 21.98 9.56 -11.12
CA ARG A 449 22.36 9.64 -12.55
C ARG A 449 21.13 9.45 -13.45
N GLY A 450 21.04 10.28 -14.49
CA GLY A 450 19.91 10.29 -15.44
C GLY A 450 18.66 11.06 -14.97
N ALA A 451 18.65 11.62 -13.76
CA ALA A 451 17.68 12.65 -13.38
C ALA A 451 18.00 13.97 -14.11
N GLY A 452 16.99 14.71 -14.57
CA GLY A 452 17.23 15.99 -15.26
C GLY A 452 18.01 17.00 -14.40
N THR A 453 17.83 16.99 -13.08
CA THR A 453 18.62 17.81 -12.14
C THR A 453 20.11 17.44 -12.15
N ARG A 454 20.43 16.14 -12.29
CA ARG A 454 21.83 15.69 -12.39
C ARG A 454 22.43 16.06 -13.75
N VAL A 455 21.66 15.91 -14.83
CA VAL A 455 22.07 16.34 -16.18
C VAL A 455 22.34 17.85 -16.21
N LEU A 456 21.47 18.66 -15.58
CA LEU A 456 21.66 20.11 -15.46
C LEU A 456 22.94 20.45 -14.68
N LEU A 457 23.19 19.79 -13.54
CA LEU A 457 24.42 19.98 -12.77
C LEU A 457 25.64 19.67 -13.63
N ASP A 458 25.70 18.47 -14.22
CA ASP A 458 26.87 18.02 -14.98
C ASP A 458 27.12 18.94 -16.19
N TYR A 459 26.06 19.47 -16.81
CA TYR A 459 26.16 20.43 -17.91
C TYR A 459 26.76 21.78 -17.46
N GLU A 460 26.25 22.37 -16.37
CA GLU A 460 26.75 23.65 -15.87
C GLU A 460 28.16 23.54 -15.31
N LEU A 461 28.51 22.43 -14.65
CA LEU A 461 29.89 22.14 -14.24
C LEU A 461 30.82 21.98 -15.44
N GLY A 462 30.36 21.29 -16.50
CA GLY A 462 31.10 21.14 -17.74
C GLY A 462 31.43 22.47 -18.42
N LYS A 463 30.48 23.42 -18.45
CA LYS A 463 30.73 24.79 -18.96
C LYS A 463 31.80 25.53 -18.18
N LEU A 464 31.90 25.26 -16.88
CA LEU A 464 32.88 25.86 -15.98
C LEU A 464 34.22 25.10 -15.97
N GLY A 465 34.33 23.99 -16.70
CA GLY A 465 35.51 23.12 -16.69
C GLY A 465 35.73 22.41 -15.36
N ILE A 466 34.68 22.23 -14.56
CA ILE A 466 34.71 21.53 -13.27
C ILE A 466 34.44 20.05 -13.51
N ASN A 467 35.41 19.21 -13.16
CA ASN A 467 35.30 17.76 -13.26
C ASN A 467 34.65 17.15 -12.01
N SER A 468 34.07 15.96 -12.17
CA SER A 468 33.36 15.24 -11.09
C SER A 468 34.23 14.92 -9.86
N ASP A 469 35.53 14.70 -10.06
CA ASP A 469 36.51 14.42 -9.00
C ASP A 469 36.82 15.66 -8.13
N GLN A 470 36.51 16.85 -8.62
CA GLN A 470 36.64 18.11 -7.87
C GLN A 470 35.43 18.39 -6.97
N VAL A 471 34.35 17.61 -7.09
CA VAL A 471 33.10 17.81 -6.37
C VAL A 471 33.02 16.86 -5.17
N ASN A 472 33.16 17.40 -3.96
CA ASN A 472 33.09 16.60 -2.73
C ASN A 472 31.67 16.09 -2.49
N GLY A 473 31.47 14.76 -2.58
CA GLY A 473 30.17 14.12 -2.48
C GLY A 473 29.47 13.86 -3.82
N TYR A 474 30.19 13.97 -4.95
CA TYR A 474 29.65 13.73 -6.30
C TYR A 474 28.90 12.39 -6.44
N GLU A 475 29.43 11.33 -5.85
CA GLU A 475 28.85 9.97 -5.90
C GLU A 475 27.74 9.73 -4.88
N ARG A 476 27.45 10.69 -4.01
CA ARG A 476 26.37 10.57 -3.04
C ARG A 476 25.05 10.95 -3.70
N GLU A 477 24.15 9.99 -3.84
CA GLU A 477 22.93 10.13 -4.61
C GLU A 477 21.66 9.86 -3.79
N GLU A 478 20.61 10.61 -4.10
CA GLU A 478 19.27 10.47 -3.54
C GLU A 478 18.23 10.40 -4.66
N TYR A 479 17.09 9.75 -4.38
CA TYR A 479 16.07 9.42 -5.39
C TYR A 479 14.84 10.35 -5.42
N THR A 480 14.70 11.25 -4.43
CA THR A 480 13.71 12.33 -4.45
C THR A 480 14.32 13.67 -4.04
N HIS A 481 13.64 14.77 -4.38
CA HIS A 481 14.04 16.10 -3.91
C HIS A 481 13.93 16.25 -2.39
N LEU A 482 12.93 15.60 -1.77
CA LEU A 482 12.76 15.58 -0.31
C LEU A 482 13.89 14.81 0.39
N ALA A 483 14.42 13.75 -0.22
CA ALA A 483 15.56 13.01 0.33
C ALA A 483 16.85 13.84 0.30
N VAL A 484 17.09 14.59 -0.79
CA VAL A 484 18.17 15.59 -0.86
C VAL A 484 18.01 16.63 0.26
N ALA A 485 16.81 17.19 0.42
CA ALA A 485 16.53 18.15 1.49
C ALA A 485 16.76 17.54 2.88
N ALA A 486 16.31 16.30 3.13
CA ALA A 486 16.51 15.62 4.41
C ALA A 486 17.99 15.36 4.71
N ALA A 487 18.80 15.03 3.70
CA ALA A 487 20.25 14.90 3.85
C ALA A 487 20.92 16.23 4.26
N VAL A 488 20.42 17.37 3.75
CA VAL A 488 20.88 18.70 4.18
C VAL A 488 20.39 19.04 5.59
N ALA A 489 19.10 18.81 5.89
CA ALA A 489 18.51 19.07 7.21
C ALA A 489 19.17 18.27 8.33
N SER A 490 19.57 17.02 8.06
CA SER A 490 20.30 16.16 8.99
C SER A 490 21.78 16.52 9.16
N GLY A 491 22.31 17.47 8.38
CA GLY A 491 23.73 17.84 8.39
C GLY A 491 24.66 16.81 7.75
N THR A 492 24.12 15.75 7.14
CA THR A 492 24.95 14.75 6.43
C THR A 492 25.55 15.32 5.15
N ALA A 493 24.91 16.33 4.55
CA ALA A 493 25.43 17.16 3.46
C ALA A 493 25.32 18.66 3.82
N ALA A 494 26.24 19.47 3.31
CA ALA A 494 26.21 20.92 3.45
C ALA A 494 25.28 21.60 2.43
N ALA A 495 25.09 20.98 1.26
CA ALA A 495 24.16 21.44 0.24
C ALA A 495 23.70 20.27 -0.66
N GLY A 496 22.66 20.49 -1.44
CA GLY A 496 22.27 19.56 -2.51
C GLY A 496 21.41 20.23 -3.57
N LEU A 497 21.52 19.80 -4.82
CA LEU A 497 20.76 20.41 -5.91
C LEU A 497 19.33 19.87 -5.94
N GLY A 498 18.35 20.78 -5.97
CA GLY A 498 16.95 20.42 -6.04
C GLY A 498 16.03 21.61 -6.25
N ILE A 499 14.76 21.44 -5.88
CA ILE A 499 13.71 22.44 -6.13
C ILE A 499 13.35 23.22 -4.87
N ARG A 500 12.94 24.48 -5.03
CA ARG A 500 12.61 25.38 -3.91
C ARG A 500 11.54 24.79 -2.97
N ALA A 501 10.52 24.15 -3.52
CA ALA A 501 9.46 23.52 -2.74
C ALA A 501 9.99 22.45 -1.75
N ALA A 502 11.02 21.70 -2.13
CA ALA A 502 11.62 20.69 -1.26
C ALA A 502 12.44 21.30 -0.12
N ALA A 503 13.14 22.41 -0.38
CA ALA A 503 13.82 23.18 0.68
C ALA A 503 12.79 23.72 1.69
N ARG A 504 11.69 24.31 1.20
CA ARG A 504 10.63 24.85 2.07
C ARG A 504 9.96 23.79 2.92
N ALA A 505 9.75 22.59 2.40
CA ALA A 505 9.11 21.49 3.12
C ALA A 505 9.87 21.05 4.39
N LEU A 506 11.16 21.38 4.52
CA LEU A 506 11.99 21.10 5.68
C LEU A 506 12.57 22.37 6.33
N ASP A 507 11.96 23.53 6.06
CA ASP A 507 12.39 24.84 6.58
C ASP A 507 13.86 25.18 6.32
N LEU A 508 14.37 24.77 5.15
CA LEU A 508 15.73 25.01 4.69
C LEU A 508 15.84 26.30 3.85
N GLY A 509 17.07 26.79 3.71
CA GLY A 509 17.41 27.85 2.76
C GLY A 509 17.46 27.34 1.32
N PHE A 510 17.32 28.26 0.37
CA PHE A 510 17.37 27.95 -1.05
C PHE A 510 18.10 29.05 -1.83
N VAL A 511 19.06 28.67 -2.67
CA VAL A 511 19.81 29.56 -3.56
C VAL A 511 19.39 29.26 -5.01
N PRO A 512 18.60 30.12 -5.68
CA PRO A 512 18.11 29.86 -7.03
C PRO A 512 19.24 29.93 -8.06
N LEU A 513 19.26 28.99 -9.01
CA LEU A 513 20.29 28.90 -10.05
C LEU A 513 19.72 28.88 -11.46
N ALA A 514 18.58 28.21 -11.68
CA ALA A 514 17.97 28.06 -13.00
C ALA A 514 16.45 27.89 -12.92
N HIS A 515 15.77 28.14 -14.03
CA HIS A 515 14.38 27.78 -14.25
C HIS A 515 14.30 26.68 -15.30
N GLU A 516 13.41 25.71 -15.11
CA GLU A 516 13.17 24.64 -16.05
C GLU A 516 11.68 24.32 -16.18
N GLN A 517 11.32 23.60 -17.24
CA GLN A 517 9.98 23.06 -17.42
C GLN A 517 9.97 21.58 -17.08
N TYR A 518 8.98 21.18 -16.29
CA TYR A 518 8.69 19.80 -16.00
C TYR A 518 7.48 19.34 -16.82
N GLU A 519 7.69 18.36 -17.68
CA GLU A 519 6.71 17.91 -18.66
C GLU A 519 6.33 16.45 -18.44
N LEU A 520 5.09 16.13 -18.80
CA LEU A 520 4.60 14.77 -18.93
C LEU A 520 4.73 14.35 -20.39
N VAL A 521 5.59 13.38 -20.64
CA VAL A 521 5.81 12.76 -21.94
C VAL A 521 4.92 11.53 -22.05
N MET A 522 4.14 11.40 -23.11
CA MET A 522 3.27 10.23 -23.30
C MET A 522 3.00 9.94 -24.78
N PRO A 523 2.85 8.67 -25.18
CA PRO A 523 2.32 8.31 -26.48
C PRO A 523 0.96 8.96 -26.73
N LYS A 524 0.73 9.45 -27.95
CA LYS A 524 -0.52 10.12 -28.33
C LYS A 524 -1.76 9.26 -28.04
N ALA A 525 -1.66 7.95 -28.28
CA ALA A 525 -2.74 7.01 -27.98
C ALA A 525 -3.13 6.98 -26.48
N HIS A 526 -2.17 7.17 -25.58
CA HIS A 526 -2.46 7.26 -24.14
C HIS A 526 -3.05 8.62 -23.78
N TYR A 527 -2.53 9.71 -24.34
CA TYR A 527 -3.07 11.06 -24.14
C TYR A 527 -4.57 11.14 -24.52
N GLU A 528 -4.97 10.50 -25.61
CA GLU A 528 -6.35 10.49 -26.12
C GLU A 528 -7.25 9.43 -25.43
N SER A 529 -6.73 8.66 -24.46
CA SER A 529 -7.46 7.58 -23.82
C SER A 529 -8.42 8.06 -22.72
N GLU A 530 -9.53 7.33 -22.53
CA GLU A 530 -10.46 7.53 -21.40
C GLU A 530 -9.81 7.29 -20.02
N LEU A 531 -8.65 6.61 -19.99
CA LEU A 531 -7.89 6.42 -18.76
C LEU A 531 -7.23 7.74 -18.32
N LEU A 532 -6.57 8.46 -19.24
CA LEU A 532 -5.82 9.68 -18.93
C LEU A 532 -6.65 10.96 -19.03
N ARG A 533 -7.83 10.90 -19.67
CA ARG A 533 -8.72 12.06 -19.81
C ARG A 533 -8.95 12.85 -18.50
N PRO A 534 -9.21 12.23 -17.33
CA PRO A 534 -9.35 12.98 -16.08
C PRO A 534 -8.06 13.69 -15.64
N LEU A 535 -6.89 13.09 -15.87
CA LEU A 535 -5.60 13.71 -15.58
C LEU A 535 -5.37 14.94 -16.45
N VAL A 536 -5.64 14.85 -17.75
CA VAL A 536 -5.47 15.99 -18.68
C VAL A 536 -6.42 17.12 -18.31
N ALA A 537 -7.66 16.81 -17.92
CA ALA A 537 -8.65 17.80 -17.51
C ALA A 537 -8.21 18.58 -16.25
N LEU A 538 -7.51 17.93 -15.31
CA LEU A 538 -7.03 18.59 -14.08
C LEU A 538 -6.05 19.73 -14.32
N LEU A 539 -5.33 19.75 -15.45
CA LEU A 539 -4.42 20.84 -15.77
C LEU A 539 -5.14 22.16 -16.06
N ALA A 540 -6.44 22.10 -16.36
CA ALA A 540 -7.31 23.26 -16.47
C ALA A 540 -8.07 23.58 -15.17
N ASP A 541 -8.00 22.72 -14.15
CA ASP A 541 -8.70 22.91 -12.88
C ASP A 541 -8.04 24.01 -12.03
N GLU A 542 -8.83 25.00 -11.62
CA GLU A 542 -8.35 26.14 -10.86
C GLU A 542 -7.96 25.77 -9.43
N GLY A 543 -8.59 24.75 -8.83
CA GLY A 543 -8.22 24.25 -7.51
C GLY A 543 -6.84 23.60 -7.54
N PHE A 544 -6.57 22.79 -8.56
CA PHE A 544 -5.28 22.16 -8.79
C PHE A 544 -4.18 23.19 -9.04
N LYS A 545 -4.39 24.13 -9.96
CA LYS A 545 -3.44 25.23 -10.22
C LYS A 545 -3.15 26.04 -8.96
N THR A 546 -4.17 26.32 -8.15
CA THR A 546 -4.01 27.05 -6.89
C THR A 546 -3.16 26.27 -5.90
N ALA A 547 -3.44 24.97 -5.73
CA ALA A 547 -2.67 24.10 -4.83
C ALA A 547 -1.19 24.01 -5.25
N VAL A 548 -0.93 23.92 -6.56
CA VAL A 548 0.43 23.90 -7.10
C VAL A 548 1.14 25.24 -6.92
N SER A 549 0.48 26.36 -7.24
CA SER A 549 1.06 27.72 -7.10
C SER A 549 1.36 28.09 -5.64
N ALA A 550 0.66 27.48 -4.68
CA ALA A 550 0.94 27.68 -3.26
C ALA A 550 2.30 27.10 -2.83
N MET A 551 2.87 26.17 -3.59
CA MET A 551 4.21 25.63 -3.35
C MET A 551 5.27 26.57 -3.94
N PRO A 552 6.24 27.07 -3.15
CA PRO A 552 7.21 28.06 -3.64
C PRO A 552 8.09 27.55 -4.78
N GLY A 553 8.33 28.44 -5.75
CA GLY A 553 9.21 28.20 -6.89
C GLY A 553 8.58 27.39 -8.02
N TYR A 554 7.27 27.14 -8.00
CA TYR A 554 6.52 26.64 -9.15
C TYR A 554 5.82 27.79 -9.90
N ASP A 555 5.76 27.65 -11.21
CA ASP A 555 5.03 28.51 -12.14
C ASP A 555 4.00 27.69 -12.91
N VAL A 556 2.71 28.03 -12.74
CA VAL A 556 1.59 27.37 -13.42
C VAL A 556 1.13 28.10 -14.69
N SER A 557 1.72 29.25 -15.03
CA SER A 557 1.31 30.02 -16.23
C SER A 557 1.48 29.24 -17.53
N VAL A 558 2.41 28.27 -17.52
CA VAL A 558 2.70 27.36 -18.63
C VAL A 558 1.99 26.01 -18.53
N MET A 559 1.23 25.76 -17.45
CA MET A 559 0.54 24.49 -17.21
C MET A 559 -0.48 24.19 -18.30
N GLY A 560 -0.51 22.93 -18.75
CA GLY A 560 -1.46 22.46 -19.76
C GLY A 560 -1.06 22.79 -21.21
N GLN A 561 0.09 23.43 -21.45
CA GLN A 561 0.61 23.61 -22.80
C GLN A 561 0.94 22.25 -23.44
N VAL A 562 0.46 22.04 -24.68
CA VAL A 562 0.60 20.77 -25.41
C VAL A 562 1.52 20.96 -26.62
N ARG A 563 2.49 20.07 -26.79
CA ARG A 563 3.30 19.94 -28.02
C ARG A 563 3.22 18.49 -28.53
N THR A 564 2.99 18.31 -29.82
CA THR A 564 3.00 16.98 -30.46
C THR A 564 4.25 16.86 -31.32
N LEU A 565 5.00 15.77 -31.16
CA LEU A 565 6.21 15.44 -31.91
C LEU A 565 5.96 14.22 -32.82
#